data_AF-A0A496TH07-F1
#
_entry.id   AF-A0A496TH07-F1
#
_cell.length_a   1.000
_cell.length_b   1.000
_cell.length_c   1.000
_cell.angle_alpha   90.00
_cell.angle_beta   90.00
_cell.angle_gamma   90.00
#
_symmetry.space_group_name_H-M   'P 1'
#
loop_
_entity.id
_entity.type
_entity.pdbx_description
1 polymer ?
#
loop_
_entity_poly.entity_id
_entity_poly.type
_entity_poly.pdbx_seq_one_letter_code
_entity_poly.pdbx_strand_id
1 'polypeptide(L)' 'MIKIGIVGSDNTHAERFSEITNLENPPKGLHVDGARVVAIYGEEEQRTKEVAEKGKIPRIVADPKEMIG' A
#
# COMPACT_ATOMS: atom_id res chain seq x y z
N MET A 1 15.00 4.43 -4.65
CA MET A 1 13.69 3.78 -4.43
C MET A 1 12.84 4.70 -3.56
N ILE A 2 11.71 5.17 -4.09
CA ILE A 2 10.73 5.99 -3.39
C ILE A 2 9.91 5.07 -2.48
N LYS A 3 9.81 5.43 -1.19
CA LYS A 3 8.98 4.71 -0.21
C LYS A 3 7.67 5.47 -0.04
N ILE A 4 6.55 4.78 -0.23
CA ILE A 4 5.21 5.38 -0.17
C ILE A 4 4.49 4.82 1.07
N GLY A 5 3.95 5.71 1.89
CA GLY A 5 2.99 5.39 2.94
C GLY A 5 1.58 5.79 2.50
N ILE A 6 0.59 4.92 2.71
CA ILE A 6 -0.82 5.19 2.35
C ILE A 6 -1.62 5.45 3.62
N VAL A 7 -2.28 6.61 3.69
CA VAL A 7 -3.21 6.98 4.76
C VAL A 7 -4.63 6.92 4.19
N GLY A 8 -5.44 5.98 4.68
CA GLY A 8 -6.77 5.67 4.18
C GLY A 8 -6.78 4.41 3.29
N SER A 9 -7.37 3.33 3.81
CA SER A 9 -7.50 2.02 3.14
C SER A 9 -8.89 1.78 2.52
N ASP A 10 -9.82 2.71 2.74
CA ASP A 10 -11.19 2.68 2.27
C ASP A 10 -11.31 2.98 0.76
N ASN A 11 -10.28 3.56 0.16
CA ASN A 11 -10.26 3.90 -1.26
C ASN A 11 -9.60 2.80 -2.12
N THR A 12 -10.19 2.50 -3.27
CA THR A 12 -9.62 1.58 -4.28
C THR A 12 -8.23 2.01 -4.77
N HIS A 13 -7.88 3.30 -4.66
CA HIS A 13 -6.54 3.78 -4.99
C HIS A 13 -5.46 3.15 -4.11
N ALA A 14 -5.77 2.84 -2.83
CA ALA A 14 -4.83 2.19 -1.94
C ALA A 14 -4.40 0.80 -2.46
N GLU A 15 -5.35 0.03 -2.98
CA GLU A 15 -5.09 -1.24 -3.66
C GLU A 15 -4.30 -1.02 -4.94
N ARG A 16 -4.80 -0.17 -5.85
CA ARG A 16 -4.19 0.01 -7.18
C ARG A 16 -2.77 0.53 -7.14
N PHE A 17 -2.46 1.51 -6.28
CA PHE A 17 -1.10 2.01 -6.11
C PHE A 17 -0.15 0.93 -5.60
N SER A 18 -0.62 0.13 -4.64
CA SER A 18 0.16 -0.97 -4.09
C SER A 18 0.36 -2.07 -5.13
N GLU A 19 -0.66 -2.40 -5.92
CA GLU A 19 -0.54 -3.37 -7.01
C GLU A 19 0.54 -2.99 -8.02
N ILE A 20 0.47 -1.76 -8.58
CA ILE A 20 1.39 -1.33 -9.65
C ILE A 20 2.83 -1.07 -9.18
N THR A 21 3.05 -0.87 -7.87
CA THR A 21 4.39 -0.59 -7.31
C THR A 21 5.01 -1.78 -6.57
N ASN A 22 4.20 -2.70 -6.03
CA ASN A 22 4.70 -3.80 -5.21
C ASN A 22 4.63 -5.18 -5.88
N LEU A 23 3.72 -5.38 -6.84
CA LEU A 23 3.57 -6.67 -7.51
C LEU A 23 4.54 -6.78 -8.68
N GLU A 24 5.16 -7.94 -8.82
CA GLU A 24 6.01 -8.28 -9.98
C GLU A 24 5.17 -8.37 -11.26
N ASN A 25 3.91 -8.82 -11.14
CA ASN A 25 2.95 -8.95 -12.26
C ASN A 25 1.67 -8.15 -11.94
N PRO A 26 1.71 -6.82 -12.07
CA PRO A 26 0.57 -5.97 -11.74
C PRO A 26 -0.54 -6.07 -12.81
N PRO A 27 -1.79 -5.71 -12.46
CA PRO A 27 -2.90 -5.70 -13.41
C PRO A 27 -2.60 -4.85 -14.65
N LYS A 28 -3.01 -5.35 -15.82
CA LYS A 28 -2.79 -4.70 -17.13
C LYS A 28 -1.29 -4.51 -17.50
N GLY A 29 -0.37 -5.18 -16.79
CA GLY A 29 1.07 -5.07 -17.02
C GLY A 29 1.65 -3.70 -16.65
N LEU A 30 0.92 -2.90 -15.86
CA LEU A 30 1.37 -1.57 -15.45
C LEU A 30 2.25 -1.66 -14.21
N HIS A 31 3.56 -1.63 -14.38
CA HIS A 31 4.52 -1.61 -13.28
C HIS A 31 5.23 -0.26 -13.19
N VAL A 32 5.40 0.25 -11.97
CA VAL A 32 6.15 1.47 -11.70
C VAL A 32 7.46 1.10 -11.01
N ASP A 33 8.55 1.16 -11.76
CA ASP A 33 9.88 0.92 -11.23
C ASP A 33 10.33 2.03 -10.27
N GLY A 34 11.14 1.62 -9.29
CA GLY A 34 11.80 2.56 -8.38
C GLY A 34 10.89 3.16 -7.30
N ALA A 35 9.65 2.71 -7.16
CA ALA A 35 8.74 3.06 -6.08
C ALA A 35 8.16 1.81 -5.41
N ARG A 36 7.83 1.90 -4.12
CA ARG A 36 7.18 0.82 -3.37
C ARG A 36 6.29 1.37 -2.27
N VAL A 37 5.08 0.86 -2.14
CA VAL A 37 4.23 1.09 -0.96
C VAL A 37 4.74 0.22 0.19
N VAL A 38 5.20 0.86 1.26
CA VAL A 38 5.86 0.19 2.39
C VAL A 38 5.03 0.18 3.66
N ALA A 39 4.03 1.06 3.76
CA ALA A 39 3.16 1.15 4.92
C ALA A 39 1.75 1.57 4.54
N ILE A 40 0.75 1.08 5.28
CA ILE A 40 -0.65 1.51 5.17
C ILE A 40 -1.27 1.74 6.55
N TYR A 41 -2.12 2.75 6.63
CA TYR A 41 -2.99 3.04 7.77
C TYR A 41 -4.44 3.11 7.27
N GLY A 42 -5.37 2.63 8.09
CA GLY A 42 -6.80 2.82 7.88
C GLY A 42 -7.59 2.60 9.16
N GLU A 43 -8.78 3.19 9.23
CA GLU A 43 -9.67 3.09 10.40
C GLU A 43 -10.37 1.73 10.50
N GLU A 44 -10.65 1.09 9.35
CA GLU A 44 -11.29 -0.22 9.31
C GLU A 44 -10.22 -1.32 9.18
N GLU A 45 -10.05 -2.10 10.24
CA GLU A 45 -8.95 -3.06 10.38
C GLU A 45 -9.03 -4.16 9.32
N GLN A 46 -10.23 -4.69 9.05
CA GLN A 46 -10.41 -5.81 8.14
C GLN A 46 -10.05 -5.40 6.71
N ARG A 47 -10.57 -4.26 6.25
CA ARG A 47 -10.27 -3.65 4.97
C ARG A 47 -8.79 -3.34 4.84
N THR A 48 -8.18 -2.77 5.88
CA THR A 48 -6.75 -2.44 5.86
C THR A 48 -5.88 -3.68 5.68
N LYS A 49 -6.23 -4.79 6.34
CA LYS A 49 -5.55 -6.09 6.16
C LYS A 49 -5.72 -6.62 4.74
N GLU A 50 -6.94 -6.60 4.21
CA GLU A 50 -7.20 -7.05 2.83
C GLU A 50 -6.36 -6.28 1.80
N VAL A 51 -6.29 -4.95 1.93
CA VAL A 51 -5.49 -4.10 1.03
C VAL A 51 -4.01 -4.39 1.18
N ALA A 52 -3.53 -4.55 2.42
CA ALA A 52 -2.12 -4.86 2.69
C ALA A 52 -1.70 -6.21 2.11
N GLU A 53 -2.53 -7.24 2.26
CA GLU A 53 -2.28 -8.57 1.73
C GLU A 53 -2.28 -8.58 0.20
N LYS A 54 -3.34 -8.04 -0.43
CA LYS A 54 -3.44 -7.97 -1.90
C LYS A 54 -2.31 -7.17 -2.52
N GLY A 55 -1.96 -6.04 -1.91
CA GLY A 55 -0.92 -5.13 -2.37
C GLY A 55 0.49 -5.50 -1.91
N LYS A 56 0.70 -6.62 -1.20
CA LYS A 56 1.99 -7.01 -0.60
C LYS A 56 2.67 -5.86 0.20
N ILE A 57 1.86 -5.09 0.93
CA ILE A 57 2.32 -3.99 1.78
C ILE A 57 2.88 -4.57 3.08
N PRO A 58 4.16 -4.35 3.41
CA PRO A 58 4.83 -5.08 4.49
C PRO A 58 4.49 -4.60 5.90
N ARG A 59 3.88 -3.41 6.06
CA ARG A 59 3.57 -2.83 7.37
C ARG A 59 2.19 -2.21 7.39
N ILE A 60 1.38 -2.60 8.36
CA ILE A 60 0.18 -1.87 8.77
C ILE A 60 0.57 -1.09 10.02
N VAL A 61 0.30 0.21 10.06
CA VAL A 61 0.59 1.06 11.22
C VAL A 61 -0.69 1.41 11.97
N ALA A 62 -0.56 1.69 13.27
CA ALA A 62 -1.69 2.09 14.11
C ALA A 62 -1.88 3.61 14.13
N ASP A 63 -0.83 4.39 13.86
CA ASP A 63 -0.87 5.84 13.70
C ASP A 63 -0.08 6.25 12.43
N PRO A 64 -0.63 7.09 11.53
CA PRO A 64 0.10 7.61 10.37
C PRO A 64 1.47 8.23 10.68
N LYS A 65 1.65 8.78 11.88
CA LYS A 65 2.94 9.35 12.33
C LYS A 65 4.06 8.32 12.34
N GLU A 66 3.74 7.03 12.51
CA GLU A 66 4.71 5.94 12.45
C GLU A 66 5.36 5.75 11.06
N MET A 67 4.81 6.38 10.03
CA MET A 67 5.33 6.37 8.66
C MET A 67 6.41 7.44 8.42
N ILE A 68 6.58 8.38 9.35
CA ILE A 68 7.51 9.51 9.21
C ILE A 68 8.85 9.15 9.87
N GLY A 69 9.93 9.11 9.08
CA GLY A 69 11.30 8.79 9.51
C GLY A 69 12.10 8.10 8.40
#